data_AF-A0AAU9HEH2-F1
#
_entry.id   AF-A0AAU9HEH2-F1
#
_cell.length_a   1.000
_cell.length_b   1.000
_cell.length_c   1.000
_cell.angle_alpha   90.00
_cell.angle_beta   90.00
_cell.angle_gamma   90.00
#
_symmetry.space_group_name_H-M   'P 1'
#
loop_
_entity.id
_entity.type
_entity.pdbx_description
1 polymer ?
#
loop_
_entity_poly.entity_id
_entity_poly.type
_entity_poly.pdbx_seq_one_letter_code
_entity_poly.pdbx_strand_id
1 'polypeptide(L)' 'MKIYDVENYPNPLQARIALAEKKPTDKEELVAIDLLNGEYCSEAFLAKNP' A
#
# COMPACT_ATOMS: atom_id res chain seq x y z
N MET A 1 -1.11 -2.57 -10.97
CA MET A 1 -1.82 -1.61 -10.09
C MET A 1 -0.81 -0.94 -9.18
N LYS A 2 -1.08 0.28 -8.67
CA LYS A 2 -0.19 0.93 -7.68
C LYS A 2 -0.72 0.64 -6.29
N ILE A 3 0.07 -0.04 -5.46
CA ILE A 3 -0.27 -0.35 -4.08
C ILE A 3 0.59 0.55 -3.21
N TYR A 4 -0.06 1.45 -2.48
CA TYR A 4 0.63 2.33 -1.55
C TYR A 4 0.64 1.65 -0.18
N ASP A 5 1.82 1.33 0.33
CA ASP A 5 1.97 0.39 1.43
C ASP A 5 3.14 0.71 2.34
N VAL A 6 3.17 0.17 3.56
CA VAL A 6 4.32 0.30 4.46
C VAL A 6 4.82 -1.08 4.86
N GLU A 7 6.13 -1.31 4.71
CA GLU A 7 6.72 -2.56 5.15
C GLU A 7 6.55 -2.77 6.66
N ASN A 8 6.31 -4.02 7.04
CA ASN A 8 6.22 -4.47 8.43
C ASN A 8 4.95 -4.04 9.21
N TYR A 9 3.89 -3.63 8.51
CA TYR A 9 2.57 -3.42 9.11
C TYR A 9 1.62 -4.60 8.81
N PRO A 10 0.68 -4.91 9.72
CA PRO A 10 -0.18 -6.08 9.59
C PRO A 10 -1.17 -6.01 8.41
N ASN A 11 -1.78 -4.85 8.16
CA ASN A 11 -2.73 -4.70 7.04
C ASN A 11 -2.02 -4.75 5.67
N PRO A 12 -0.90 -4.04 5.47
CA PRO A 12 0.05 -4.24 4.36
C PRO A 12 0.39 -5.69 4.06
N LEU A 13 0.78 -6.44 5.08
CA LEU A 13 1.17 -7.84 4.96
C LEU A 13 0.00 -8.71 4.46
N GLN A 14 -1.20 -8.50 5.00
CA GLN A 14 -2.40 -9.22 4.55
C GLN A 14 -2.72 -8.93 3.08
N ALA A 15 -2.60 -7.67 2.64
CA ALA A 15 -2.78 -7.29 1.24
C ALA A 15 -1.76 -8.00 0.35
N ARG A 16 -0.48 -8.05 0.74
CA ARG A 16 0.59 -8.77 0.01
C ARG A 16 0.35 -10.27 -0.06
N ILE A 17 -0.13 -10.90 1.03
CA ILE A 17 -0.46 -12.32 1.04
C ILE A 17 -1.61 -12.61 0.07
N ALA A 18 -2.70 -11.85 0.13
CA ALA A 18 -3.83 -12.01 -0.78
C ALA A 18 -3.45 -11.76 -2.25
N LEU A 19 -2.51 -10.83 -2.49
CA LEU A 19 -1.96 -10.53 -3.80
C LEU A 19 -1.16 -11.73 -4.33
N ALA A 20 -0.25 -12.28 -3.52
CA ALA A 20 0.57 -13.44 -3.85
C ALA A 20 -0.29 -14.69 -4.12
N GLU A 21 -1.35 -14.91 -3.33
CA GLU A 21 -2.28 -16.03 -3.53
C GLU A 21 -3.06 -15.93 -4.85
N LYS A 22 -3.33 -14.72 -5.34
CA LYS A 22 -4.08 -14.50 -6.59
C LYS A 22 -3.21 -14.55 -7.85
N LYS A 23 -1.91 -14.85 -7.74
CA LYS A 23 -0.91 -14.79 -8.83
C LYS A 23 -0.95 -13.42 -9.52
N PRO A 24 -0.33 -12.41 -8.91
CA PRO A 24 -0.40 -11.07 -9.44
C PRO A 24 0.27 -11.04 -10.80
N THR A 25 -0.38 -10.40 -11.76
CA THR A 25 0.24 -10.08 -13.04
C THR A 25 1.40 -9.13 -12.71
N ASP A 26 2.59 -9.29 -13.32
CA ASP A 26 3.84 -8.51 -13.08
C ASP A 26 3.75 -6.97 -13.31
N LYS A 27 2.57 -6.37 -13.16
CA LYS A 27 2.23 -4.97 -13.41
C LYS A 27 1.94 -4.20 -12.13
N GLU A 28 2.35 -4.70 -10.98
CA GLU A 28 2.05 -4.10 -9.68
C GLU A 28 3.26 -3.36 -9.13
N GLU A 29 3.12 -2.04 -8.99
CA GLU A 29 4.13 -1.16 -8.40
C GLU A 29 3.79 -0.96 -6.91
N LEU A 30 4.69 -1.42 -6.04
CA LEU A 30 4.65 -1.16 -4.60
C LEU A 30 5.28 0.21 -4.34
N VAL A 31 4.47 1.15 -3.87
CA VAL A 31 4.89 2.50 -3.47
C VAL A 31 4.94 2.54 -1.95
N ALA A 32 6.13 2.71 -1.37
CA ALA A 32 6.27 2.85 0.07
C ALA A 32 5.67 4.20 0.53
N ILE A 33 4.79 4.19 1.54
CA ILE A 33 4.30 5.41 2.22
C ILE A 33 5.08 5.61 3.52
N ASP A 34 5.36 6.85 3.89
CA ASP A 34 5.90 7.16 5.21
C ASP A 34 4.77 7.45 6.23
N LEU A 35 4.47 6.46 7.07
CA LEU A 35 3.53 6.61 8.19
C LEU A 35 4.08 7.50 9.31
N LEU A 36 5.41 7.53 9.52
CA LEU A 36 6.04 8.29 10.61
C LEU A 36 6.01 9.78 10.30
N ASN A 37 6.16 10.16 9.04
CA ASN A 37 6.02 11.55 8.58
C ASN A 37 4.56 11.99 8.34
N GLY A 38 3.58 11.11 8.57
CA GLY A 38 2.17 11.47 8.46
C GLY A 38 1.66 11.61 7.03
N GLU A 39 2.30 10.98 6.03
CA GLU A 39 1.88 11.08 4.63
C GLU A 39 0.44 10.56 4.42
N TYR A 40 -0.03 9.64 5.25
CA TYR A 40 -1.42 9.15 5.23
C TYR A 40 -2.47 10.24 5.53
N CYS A 41 -2.09 11.30 6.26
CA CYS A 41 -2.95 12.46 6.53
C CYS A 41 -2.75 13.60 5.53
N SER A 42 -1.86 13.44 4.54
CA SER A 42 -1.72 14.45 3.49
C SER A 42 -2.97 14.49 2.62
N GLU A 43 -3.32 15.67 2.13
CA GLU A 43 -4.50 15.88 1.27
C GLU A 43 -4.47 14.97 0.02
N ALA A 44 -3.26 14.65 -0.47
CA ALA A 44 -3.05 13.76 -1.60
C ALA A 44 -3.40 12.28 -1.30
N PHE A 45 -3.19 11.82 -0.06
CA PHE A 45 -3.55 10.48 0.38
C PHE A 45 -5.02 10.40 0.80
N LEU A 46 -5.54 11.41 1.50
CA LEU A 46 -6.96 11.52 1.84
C LEU A 46 -7.86 11.56 0.59
N ALA A 47 -7.40 12.20 -0.50
CA ALA A 47 -8.12 12.17 -1.78
C ALA A 47 -8.19 10.76 -2.42
N LYS A 48 -7.26 9.86 -2.06
CA LYS A 48 -7.24 8.47 -2.55
C LYS A 48 -7.97 7.52 -1.60
N ASN A 49 -7.89 7.76 -0.30
CA ASN A 49 -8.45 6.92 0.75
C ASN A 49 -8.90 7.81 1.94
N PRO A 50 -10.17 8.23 1.98
CA PRO A 50 -10.71 9.10 3.02
C PRO A 50 -10.90 8.40 4.38
#